data_AF-Q71IL7-F1
#
_entry.id   AF-Q71IL7-F1
#
_cell.length_a   1.000
_cell.length_b   1.000
_cell.length_c   1.000
_cell.angle_alpha   90.00
_cell.angle_beta   90.00
_cell.angle_gamma   90.00
#
_symmetry.space_group_name_H-M   'P 1'
#
loop_
_entity.id
_entity.type
_entity.pdbx_description
1 polymer ?
#
loop_
_entity_poly.entity_id
_entity_poly.type
_entity_poly.pdbx_seq_one_letter_code
_entity_poly.pdbx_strand_id
1 'polypeptide(L)'
;DLGADVPKLACMPHSADDVVTPLSATNDAHKALANPIITMAMADLGKVSRIAGQVFGSCLSFGAVGKTSAPGQLSIEDLRNAENHLELH
;
A
#
# COMPACT_ATOMS: atom_id res chain seq x y z
N ASP A 1 -4.76 6.15 -22.64
CA ASP A 1 -4.96 6.31 -21.19
C ASP A 1 -6.37 6.76 -20.85
N LEU A 2 -6.85 6.38 -19.66
CA LEU A 2 -8.20 6.69 -19.17
C LEU A 2 -8.25 8.01 -18.36
N GLY A 3 -7.12 8.72 -18.21
CA GLY A 3 -7.07 10.03 -17.56
C GLY A 3 -7.25 10.01 -16.04
N ALA A 4 -6.84 8.94 -15.35
CA ALA A 4 -6.95 8.86 -13.90
C ALA A 4 -5.90 9.76 -13.21
N ASP A 5 -6.35 10.61 -12.28
CA ASP A 5 -5.46 11.49 -11.50
C ASP A 5 -4.61 10.70 -10.50
N VAL A 6 -5.20 9.68 -9.87
CA VAL A 6 -4.55 8.81 -8.88
C VAL A 6 -4.93 7.34 -9.16
N PRO A 7 -4.15 6.63 -10.00
CA PRO A 7 -4.38 5.22 -10.26
C PRO A 7 -4.30 4.38 -8.98
N LYS A 8 -5.20 3.41 -8.82
CA LYS A 8 -5.24 2.52 -7.66
C LYS A 8 -5.25 1.05 -8.06
N LEU A 9 -4.42 0.24 -7.40
CA LEU A 9 -4.37 -1.21 -7.57
C LEU A 9 -4.40 -1.93 -6.21
N ALA A 10 -5.29 -2.91 -6.06
CA ALA A 10 -5.31 -3.80 -4.91
C ALA A 10 -5.35 -5.26 -5.38
N CYS A 11 -4.48 -6.11 -4.84
CA CYS A 11 -4.40 -7.52 -5.20
C CYS A 11 -4.45 -8.43 -3.96
N MET A 12 -4.84 -9.70 -4.16
CA MET A 12 -4.85 -10.71 -3.09
C MET A 12 -3.58 -11.58 -3.21
N PRO A 13 -2.67 -11.55 -2.23
CA PRO A 13 -1.51 -12.44 -2.21
C PRO A 13 -1.87 -13.83 -1.65
N HIS A 14 -1.20 -14.86 -2.16
CA HIS A 14 -1.26 -16.24 -1.67
C HIS A 14 0.09 -16.74 -1.13
N SER A 15 1.15 -15.93 -1.26
CA SER A 15 2.51 -16.23 -0.83
C SER A 15 3.25 -14.94 -0.44
N ALA A 16 4.45 -15.07 0.15
CA ALA A 16 5.33 -13.92 0.37
C ALA A 16 5.82 -13.29 -0.96
N ASP A 17 6.07 -14.12 -1.98
CA ASP A 17 6.48 -13.66 -3.31
C ASP A 17 5.37 -12.84 -4.00
N ASP A 18 4.11 -13.21 -3.76
CA ASP A 18 2.94 -12.45 -4.21
C ASP A 18 2.86 -11.07 -3.53
N VAL A 19 3.47 -10.88 -2.35
CA VAL A 19 3.53 -9.57 -1.67
C VAL A 19 4.70 -8.74 -2.21
N VAL A 20 5.83 -9.37 -2.52
CA VAL A 20 6.98 -8.69 -3.16
C VAL A 20 6.59 -8.13 -4.53
N THR A 21 5.79 -8.88 -5.29
CA THR A 21 5.36 -8.47 -6.65
C THR A 21 4.70 -7.08 -6.71
N PRO A 22 3.64 -6.76 -5.95
CA PRO A 22 3.04 -5.43 -5.94
C PRO A 22 3.96 -4.37 -5.32
N LEU A 23 4.81 -4.70 -4.34
CA LEU A 23 5.80 -3.75 -3.79
C LEU A 23 6.80 -3.30 -4.87
N SER A 24 7.36 -4.26 -5.62
CA SER A 24 8.24 -3.99 -6.75
C SER A 24 7.54 -3.19 -7.84
N ALA A 25 6.32 -3.60 -8.23
CA ALA A 25 5.52 -2.89 -9.23
C ALA A 25 5.19 -1.45 -8.80
N THR A 26 4.97 -1.21 -7.50
CA THR A 26 4.75 0.14 -6.95
C THR A 26 5.98 1.00 -7.12
N ASN A 27 7.17 0.48 -6.78
CA ASN A 27 8.43 1.20 -6.91
C ASN A 27 8.76 1.54 -8.37
N ASP A 28 8.53 0.59 -9.28
CA ASP A 28 8.73 0.81 -10.71
C ASP A 28 7.74 1.84 -11.26
N ALA A 29 6.46 1.75 -10.89
CA ALA A 29 5.43 2.69 -11.30
C ALA A 29 5.66 4.10 -10.72
N HIS A 30 6.12 4.21 -9.46
CA HIS A 30 6.45 5.49 -8.83
C HIS A 30 7.59 6.22 -9.57
N LYS A 31 8.56 5.47 -10.12
CA LYS A 31 9.65 6.04 -10.95
C LYS A 31 9.21 6.40 -12.36
N ALA A 32 8.25 5.66 -12.92
CA ALA A 32 7.86 5.77 -14.32
C ALA A 32 6.69 6.72 -14.57
N LEU A 33 5.78 6.88 -13.61
CA LEU A 33 4.56 7.67 -13.74
C LEU A 33 4.71 9.04 -13.09
N ALA A 34 4.18 10.07 -13.75
CA ALA A 34 4.10 11.41 -13.17
C ALA A 34 3.00 11.53 -12.09
N ASN A 35 1.95 10.70 -12.20
CA ASN A 35 0.83 10.69 -11.28
C ASN A 35 1.18 9.93 -9.99
N PRO A 36 0.72 10.40 -8.83
CA PRO A 36 0.78 9.59 -7.61
C PRO A 36 -0.08 8.33 -7.76
N ILE A 37 0.34 7.25 -7.12
CA ILE A 37 -0.33 5.95 -7.21
C ILE A 37 -0.68 5.41 -5.83
N ILE A 38 -1.70 4.56 -5.78
CA ILE A 38 -2.10 3.87 -4.56
C ILE A 38 -2.06 2.37 -4.83
N THR A 39 -1.24 1.65 -4.08
CA THR A 39 -1.12 0.19 -4.21
C THR A 39 -1.20 -0.51 -2.86
N MET A 40 -1.71 -1.74 -2.86
CA MET A 40 -1.74 -2.59 -1.66
C MET A 40 -1.90 -4.07 -2.03
N ALA A 41 -1.20 -4.92 -1.30
CA ALA A 41 -1.56 -6.32 -1.15
C ALA A 41 -2.57 -6.45 0.00
N MET A 42 -3.64 -7.23 -0.21
CA MET A 42 -4.71 -7.42 0.77
C MET A 42 -4.38 -8.54 1.76
N ALA A 43 -5.28 -8.72 2.74
CA ALA A 43 -5.19 -9.74 3.79
C ALA A 43 -3.92 -9.63 4.66
N ASP A 44 -3.72 -10.60 5.55
CA ASP A 44 -2.67 -10.51 6.57
C ASP A 44 -1.26 -10.54 5.97
N LEU A 45 -1.03 -11.34 4.91
CA LEU A 45 0.24 -11.35 4.18
C LEU A 45 0.59 -9.97 3.62
N GLY A 46 -0.40 -9.22 3.16
CA GLY A 46 -0.22 -7.92 2.52
C GLY A 46 -0.03 -6.74 3.47
N LYS A 47 -0.16 -6.91 4.79
CA LYS A 47 -0.09 -5.79 5.77
C LYS A 47 1.17 -4.92 5.61
N VAL A 48 2.32 -5.54 5.28
CA VAL A 48 3.57 -4.80 5.04
C VAL A 48 3.44 -3.76 3.92
N SER A 49 2.67 -4.06 2.86
CA SER A 49 2.43 -3.12 1.76
C SER A 49 1.62 -1.89 2.18
N ARG A 50 0.89 -1.97 3.30
CA ARG A 50 0.08 -0.86 3.81
C ARG A 50 0.89 0.15 4.62
N ILE A 51 2.05 -0.22 5.12
CA ILE A 51 2.91 0.65 5.96
C ILE A 51 4.15 1.13 5.21
N ALA A 52 4.53 0.45 4.13
CA ALA A 52 5.76 0.73 3.39
C ALA A 52 5.59 1.79 2.27
N GLY A 53 4.52 2.59 2.31
CA GLY A 53 4.18 3.55 1.25
C GLY A 53 5.30 4.55 0.95
N GLN A 54 5.92 5.13 1.98
CA GLN A 54 7.05 6.07 1.81
C GLN A 54 8.28 5.43 1.18
N VAL A 55 8.49 4.13 1.37
CA VAL A 55 9.66 3.40 0.84
C VAL A 55 9.45 3.01 -0.64
N PHE A 56 8.24 2.57 -1.00
CA PHE A 56 7.97 2.01 -2.33
C PHE A 56 7.16 2.94 -3.25
N GLY A 57 6.60 4.05 -2.75
CA GLY A 57 5.95 5.07 -3.56
C GLY A 57 4.42 5.01 -3.66
N SER A 58 3.75 4.25 -2.79
CA SER A 58 2.28 4.35 -2.65
C SER A 58 1.95 5.60 -1.84
N CYS A 59 1.18 6.52 -2.40
CA CYS A 59 0.93 7.84 -1.82
C CYS A 59 -0.15 7.86 -0.71
N LEU A 60 -0.86 6.74 -0.51
CA LEU A 60 -1.96 6.66 0.46
C LEU A 60 -2.14 5.23 0.96
N SER A 61 -2.44 5.09 2.26
CA SER A 61 -2.83 3.84 2.89
C SER A 61 -4.22 3.93 3.53
N PHE A 62 -4.87 2.77 3.74
CA PHE A 62 -6.23 2.67 4.27
C PHE A 62 -6.23 1.97 5.63
N GLY A 63 -6.48 2.74 6.70
CA GLY A 63 -6.70 2.24 8.06
C GLY A 63 -8.19 2.18 8.45
N ALA A 64 -8.52 1.39 9.46
CA ALA A 64 -9.88 1.23 9.98
C ALA A 64 -10.09 2.01 11.30
N VAL A 65 -11.19 2.76 11.40
CA VAL A 65 -11.62 3.45 12.64
C VAL A 65 -12.56 2.58 13.50
N GLY A 66 -13.08 1.50 12.91
CA GLY A 66 -13.98 0.54 13.57
C GLY A 66 -13.98 -0.77 12.81
N LYS A 67 -15.11 -1.09 12.15
CA LYS A 67 -15.16 -2.27 11.26
C LYS A 67 -14.19 -2.10 10.09
N THR A 68 -13.49 -3.17 9.74
CA THR A 68 -12.67 -3.23 8.53
C THR A 68 -13.58 -3.27 7.29
N SER A 69 -13.24 -2.47 6.28
CA SER A 69 -13.87 -2.47 4.96
C SER A 69 -13.19 -3.43 3.98
N ALA A 70 -11.97 -3.89 4.29
CA ALA A 70 -11.21 -4.83 3.48
C ALA A 70 -10.31 -5.73 4.35
N PRO A 71 -10.01 -6.97 3.91
CA PRO A 71 -9.09 -7.87 4.62
C PRO A 71 -7.69 -7.25 4.79
N GLY A 72 -7.10 -7.45 5.96
CA GLY A 72 -5.75 -7.00 6.29
C GLY A 72 -5.63 -5.51 6.62
N GLN A 73 -6.73 -4.78 6.80
CA GLN A 73 -6.66 -3.40 7.33
C GLN A 73 -6.17 -3.39 8.77
N LEU A 74 -5.22 -2.50 9.06
CA LEU A 74 -4.81 -2.15 10.43
C LEU A 74 -5.81 -1.13 11.00
N SER A 75 -5.88 -1.04 12.33
CA SER A 75 -6.56 0.11 12.95
C SER A 75 -5.85 1.40 12.54
N ILE A 76 -6.55 2.54 12.57
CA ILE A 76 -5.93 3.83 12.24
C ILE A 76 -4.78 4.18 13.20
N GLU A 77 -4.86 3.72 14.44
CA GLU A 77 -3.82 3.90 15.45
C GLU A 77 -2.59 3.05 15.14
N ASP A 78 -2.78 1.75 14.87
CA ASP A 78 -1.68 0.83 14.52
C ASP A 78 -0.99 1.24 13.21
N LEU A 79 -1.77 1.67 12.21
CA LEU A 79 -1.25 2.12 10.92
C LEU A 79 -0.32 3.33 11.11
N ARG A 80 -0.78 4.35 11.84
CA ARG A 80 0.02 5.54 12.12
C ARG A 80 1.28 5.22 12.91
N ASN A 81 1.17 4.38 13.94
CA ASN A 81 2.32 3.96 14.72
C ASN A 81 3.35 3.22 13.86
N ALA A 82 2.92 2.34 12.98
CA ALA A 82 3.81 1.62 12.07
C ALA A 82 4.46 2.54 11.02
N GLU A 83 3.71 3.46 10.42
CA GLU A 83 4.23 4.43 9.45
C GLU A 83 5.27 5.37 10.09
N ASN A 84 5.05 5.81 11.35
CA ASN A 84 6.02 6.63 12.08
C ASN A 84 7.39 5.93 12.24
N HIS A 85 7.41 4.61 12.37
CA HIS A 85 8.66 3.84 12.46
C HIS A 85 9.39 3.66 11.12
N LEU A 86 8.69 3.90 10.01
CA LEU A 86 9.21 3.79 8.66
C LEU A 86 9.38 5.16 7.98
N GLU A 87 9.21 6.24 8.76
CA GLU A 87 9.30 7.60 8.24
C GLU A 87 10.71 7.88 7.70
N LEU A 88 10.79 8.34 6.45
CA LEU A 88 12.05 8.72 5.81
C LEU A 88 12.32 10.21 6.07
N HIS A 89 13.48 10.52 6.64
CA HIS A 89 13.97 11.89 6.91
C HIS A 89 14.88 12.42 5.80
#